data_AF-A0A1G3P9M0-F1
#
_entry.id   AF-A0A1G3P9M0-F1
#
_cell.length_a   1.000
_cell.length_b   1.000
_cell.length_c   1.000
_cell.angle_alpha   90.00
_cell.angle_beta   90.00
_cell.angle_gamma   90.00
#
_symmetry.space_group_name_H-M   'P 1'
#
loop_
_entity.id
_entity.type
_entity.pdbx_description
1 polymer ?
#
loop_
_entity_poly.entity_id
_entity_poly.type
_entity_poly.pdbx_seq_one_letter_code
_entity_poly.pdbx_strand_id
1 'polypeptide(L)'
;MARFKEYSYEQQLLLPVSFANQILPGTFEYTLNMLINEKLDLSIFYNRFKNDTDGAPAYDPSILLKIVLLAYSKGIISSRKIAEFSSENIVCIALSADSKPHFTTIKLFAVIPETFLKN
;
A
#
# COMPACT_ATOMS: atom_id res chain seq x y z
N MET A 1 9.36 -15.75 45.53
CA MET A 1 9.52 -14.82 44.37
C MET A 1 8.59 -15.27 43.26
N ALA A 2 8.04 -14.33 42.48
CA ALA A 2 7.16 -14.66 41.36
C ALA A 2 7.93 -15.35 40.23
N ARG A 3 7.32 -16.35 39.59
CA ARG A 3 7.89 -17.08 38.45
C ARG A 3 7.30 -16.52 37.16
N PHE A 4 8.13 -15.84 36.37
CA PHE A 4 7.71 -15.23 35.10
C PHE A 4 7.79 -16.22 33.93
N LYS A 5 7.10 -15.92 32.83
CA LYS A 5 7.21 -16.69 31.58
C LYS A 5 8.54 -16.37 30.89
N GLU A 6 9.17 -17.38 30.31
CA GLU A 6 10.36 -17.21 29.49
C GLU A 6 10.00 -16.52 28.16
N TYR A 7 10.92 -15.69 27.66
CA TYR A 7 10.82 -15.05 26.36
C TYR A 7 12.21 -14.98 25.71
N SER A 8 12.27 -15.04 24.37
CA SER A 8 13.50 -14.95 23.59
C SER A 8 13.29 -14.05 22.39
N TYR A 9 14.21 -13.11 22.15
CA TYR A 9 14.20 -12.26 20.96
C TYR A 9 14.69 -12.97 19.69
N GLU A 10 15.38 -14.10 19.84
CA GLU A 10 15.83 -14.94 18.73
C GLU A 10 14.71 -15.83 18.18
N GLN A 11 13.54 -15.83 18.82
CA GLN A 11 12.40 -16.64 18.40
C GLN A 11 11.79 -16.10 17.11
N GLN A 12 11.82 -16.90 16.05
CA GLN A 12 11.05 -16.64 14.83
C GLN A 12 9.63 -17.20 14.96
N LEU A 13 8.64 -16.43 14.49
CA LEU A 13 7.23 -16.81 14.47
C LEU A 13 6.69 -16.66 13.05
N LEU A 14 6.10 -17.72 12.49
CA LEU A 14 5.31 -17.64 11.26
C LEU A 14 3.88 -17.22 11.61
N LEU A 15 3.44 -16.09 11.06
CA LEU A 15 2.09 -15.56 11.27
C LEU A 15 1.26 -15.76 9.99
N PRO A 16 0.18 -16.56 10.01
CA PRO A 16 -0.74 -16.62 8.90
C PRO A 16 -1.54 -15.32 8.82
N VAL A 17 -1.33 -14.54 7.75
CA VAL A 17 -2.03 -13.27 7.53
C VAL A 17 -3.13 -13.46 6.49
N SER A 18 -4.39 -13.30 6.90
CA SER A 18 -5.50 -13.12 5.97
C SER A 18 -5.75 -11.63 5.76
N PHE A 19 -5.51 -11.15 4.54
CA PHE A 19 -5.60 -9.72 4.22
C PHE A 19 -6.98 -9.14 4.50
N ALA A 20 -8.05 -9.87 4.15
CA ALA A 20 -9.42 -9.45 4.41
C ALA A 20 -9.70 -9.24 5.91
N ASN A 21 -9.03 -10.01 6.78
CA ASN A 21 -9.22 -9.92 8.22
C ASN A 21 -8.35 -8.85 8.89
N GLN A 22 -7.37 -8.26 8.18
CA GLN A 22 -6.55 -7.18 8.73
C GLN A 22 -7.15 -5.79 8.51
N ILE A 23 -8.09 -5.68 7.56
CA ILE A 23 -8.77 -4.42 7.23
C ILE A 23 -10.11 -4.40 7.99
N LEU A 24 -10.06 -3.95 9.24
CA LEU A 24 -11.19 -4.05 10.16
C LEU A 24 -12.24 -2.96 9.93
N PRO A 25 -13.55 -3.27 9.97
CA PRO A 25 -14.61 -2.27 9.89
C PRO A 25 -14.46 -1.15 10.94
N GLY A 26 -14.74 0.09 10.53
CA GLY A 26 -14.63 1.26 11.40
C GLY A 26 -13.22 1.84 11.54
N THR A 27 -12.20 1.23 10.93
CA THR A 27 -10.87 1.84 10.84
C THR A 27 -10.74 2.78 9.65
N PHE A 28 -9.69 3.60 9.68
CA PHE A 28 -9.33 4.44 8.55
C PHE A 28 -9.01 3.59 7.32
N GLU A 29 -8.27 2.49 7.49
CA GLU A 29 -7.81 1.63 6.40
C GLU A 29 -8.98 0.92 5.70
N TYR A 30 -10.03 0.57 6.44
CA TYR A 30 -11.28 0.07 5.86
C TYR A 30 -11.99 1.11 5.01
N THR A 31 -12.14 2.33 5.55
CA THR A 31 -12.76 3.45 4.81
C THR A 31 -11.97 3.77 3.55
N LEU A 32 -10.64 3.80 3.64
CA LEU A 32 -9.74 4.02 2.52
C LEU A 32 -9.90 2.94 1.44
N ASN A 33 -9.93 1.66 1.83
CA ASN A 33 -10.11 0.55 0.90
C ASN A 33 -11.43 0.63 0.15
N MET A 34 -12.53 0.83 0.87
CA MET A 34 -13.88 0.93 0.31
C MET A 34 -14.03 2.16 -0.59
N LEU A 35 -13.51 3.32 -0.17
CA LEU A 35 -13.58 4.55 -0.95
C LEU A 35 -12.82 4.42 -2.28
N ILE A 36 -11.61 3.85 -2.26
CA ILE A 36 -10.81 3.66 -3.47
C ILE A 36 -11.44 2.63 -4.41
N ASN A 37 -11.98 1.53 -3.87
CA ASN A 37 -12.54 0.46 -4.70
C ASN A 37 -13.92 0.79 -5.28
N GLU A 38 -14.76 1.52 -4.54
CA GLU A 38 -16.19 1.63 -4.86
C GLU A 38 -16.65 3.04 -5.18
N LYS A 39 -15.91 4.08 -4.78
CA LYS A 39 -16.37 5.47 -4.83
C LYS A 39 -15.55 6.38 -5.74
N LEU A 40 -14.28 6.07 -5.98
CA LEU A 40 -13.40 6.88 -6.81
C LEU A 40 -13.36 6.38 -8.26
N ASP A 41 -13.51 7.32 -9.20
CA ASP A 41 -13.14 7.07 -10.58
C ASP A 41 -11.62 7.18 -10.74
N LEU A 42 -10.98 6.03 -10.98
CA LEU A 42 -9.53 5.92 -11.15
C LEU A 42 -9.10 5.95 -12.62
N SER A 43 -10.02 6.17 -13.56
CA SER A 43 -9.76 6.12 -15.02
C SER A 43 -8.58 7.01 -15.44
N ILE A 44 -8.42 8.17 -14.79
CA ILE A 44 -7.28 9.07 -15.04
C ILE A 44 -5.92 8.41 -14.77
N PHE A 45 -5.83 7.52 -13.79
CA PHE A 45 -4.60 6.80 -13.49
C PHE A 45 -4.38 5.64 -14.47
N TYR A 46 -5.43 4.90 -14.82
CA TYR A 46 -5.33 3.80 -15.79
C TYR A 46 -4.87 4.29 -17.17
N ASN A 47 -5.35 5.45 -17.62
CA ASN A 47 -4.94 6.06 -18.89
C ASN A 47 -3.43 6.39 -18.98
N ARG A 48 -2.69 6.38 -17.85
CA ARG A 48 -1.23 6.56 -17.83
C ARG A 48 -0.47 5.31 -18.26
N PHE A 49 -1.08 4.13 -18.13
CA PHE A 49 -0.45 2.86 -18.45
C PHE A 49 -0.75 2.51 -19.91
N LYS A 50 0.31 2.17 -20.66
CA LYS A 50 0.27 1.81 -22.10
C LYS A 50 1.17 0.60 -22.34
N ASN A 51 0.95 -0.46 -21.57
CA ASN A 51 1.77 -1.67 -21.57
C ASN A 51 0.94 -2.91 -21.94
N ASP A 52 -0.04 -2.75 -22.84
CA ASP A 52 -0.96 -3.83 -23.22
C ASP A 52 -0.29 -4.98 -23.98
N THR A 53 0.81 -4.71 -24.70
CA THR A 53 1.46 -5.69 -25.57
C THR A 53 2.84 -6.14 -25.09
N ASP A 54 3.60 -5.27 -24.44
CA ASP A 54 5.00 -5.51 -24.08
C ASP A 54 5.38 -4.87 -22.73
N GLY A 55 6.35 -5.49 -22.05
CA GLY A 55 6.94 -4.99 -20.80
C GLY A 55 6.49 -5.74 -19.54
N ALA A 56 6.94 -5.26 -18.39
CA ALA A 56 6.54 -5.82 -17.11
C ALA A 56 5.07 -5.49 -16.78
N PRO A 57 4.34 -6.40 -16.11
CA PRO A 57 3.01 -6.10 -15.61
C PRO A 57 3.01 -4.83 -14.74
N ALA A 58 2.04 -3.96 -14.96
CA ALA A 58 1.88 -2.76 -14.15
C ALA A 58 1.22 -3.10 -12.81
N TYR A 59 1.57 -2.33 -11.78
CA TYR A 59 0.79 -2.33 -10.55
C TYR A 59 -0.55 -1.66 -10.78
N ASP A 60 -1.60 -2.23 -10.19
CA ASP A 60 -2.92 -1.63 -10.20
C ASP A 60 -2.88 -0.23 -9.53
N PRO A 61 -3.40 0.82 -10.17
CA PRO A 61 -3.45 2.17 -9.61
C PRO A 61 -4.16 2.26 -8.26
N SER A 62 -5.18 1.43 -8.01
CA SER A 62 -5.89 1.38 -6.74
C SER A 62 -4.98 0.93 -5.60
N ILE A 63 -4.08 -0.03 -5.86
CA ILE A 63 -3.10 -0.50 -4.88
C ILE A 63 -2.07 0.59 -4.59
N LEU A 64 -1.52 1.21 -5.63
CA LEU A 64 -0.55 2.29 -5.47
C LEU A 64 -1.15 3.48 -4.70
N LEU A 65 -2.40 3.84 -5.00
CA LEU A 65 -3.11 4.92 -4.31
C LEU A 65 -3.36 4.59 -2.84
N LYS A 66 -3.80 3.36 -2.53
CA LYS A 66 -3.98 2.88 -1.15
C LYS A 66 -2.69 3.00 -0.34
N ILE A 67 -1.57 2.51 -0.88
CA ILE A 67 -0.27 2.55 -0.21
C ILE A 67 0.13 4.00 0.08
N VAL A 68 0.05 4.89 -0.91
CA VAL A 68 0.46 6.29 -0.77
C VAL A 68 -0.42 7.03 0.24
N LEU A 69 -1.75 6.91 0.15
CA LEU A 69 -2.66 7.59 1.06
C LEU A 69 -2.56 7.05 2.50
N LEU A 70 -2.42 5.73 2.65
CA LEU A 70 -2.18 5.14 3.97
C LEU A 70 -0.87 5.67 4.57
N ALA A 71 0.21 5.69 3.80
CA ALA A 71 1.49 6.19 4.28
C ALA A 71 1.44 7.68 4.67
N TYR A 72 0.78 8.52 3.85
CA TYR A 72 0.57 9.93 4.16
C TYR A 72 -0.26 10.14 5.43
N SER A 73 -1.29 9.31 5.68
CA SER A 73 -2.06 9.36 6.93
C SER A 73 -1.22 9.10 8.18
N LYS A 74 -0.09 8.37 8.04
CA LYS A 74 0.88 8.09 9.11
C LYS A 74 2.08 9.05 9.10
N GLY A 75 2.06 10.10 8.26
CA GLY A 75 3.16 11.07 8.14
C GLY A 75 4.38 10.57 7.36
N ILE A 76 4.28 9.47 6.62
CA ILE A 76 5.37 8.88 5.85
C ILE A 76 5.34 9.42 4.42
N ILE A 77 6.22 10.37 4.11
CA ILE A 77 6.23 11.08 2.81
C ILE A 77 7.32 10.62 1.84
N SER A 78 8.39 9.99 2.32
CA SER A 78 9.51 9.57 1.48
C SER A 78 9.15 8.29 0.74
N SER A 79 9.20 8.28 -0.59
CA SER A 79 8.92 7.09 -1.41
C SER A 79 9.70 5.84 -0.99
N ARG A 80 10.94 5.99 -0.48
CA ARG A 80 11.71 4.87 0.08
C ARG A 80 11.10 4.34 1.38
N LYS A 81 10.72 5.23 2.29
CA LYS A 81 10.04 4.86 3.53
C LYS A 81 8.65 4.29 3.27
N ILE A 82 7.97 4.72 2.21
CA ILE A 82 6.69 4.15 1.79
C ILE A 82 6.89 2.71 1.30
N ALA A 83 7.95 2.44 0.52
CA ALA A 83 8.27 1.09 0.07
C ALA A 83 8.59 0.14 1.25
N GLU A 84 9.41 0.61 2.19
CA GLU A 84 9.71 -0.09 3.45
C GLU A 84 8.43 -0.36 4.26
N PHE A 85 7.60 0.67 4.46
CA PHE A 85 6.31 0.56 5.13
C PHE A 85 5.39 -0.47 4.47
N SER A 86 5.37 -0.56 3.13
CA SER A 86 4.58 -1.56 2.40
C SER A 86 5.06 -3.00 2.58
N SER A 87 6.30 -3.19 3.05
CA SER A 87 6.92 -4.50 3.25
C SER A 87 6.87 -4.97 4.71
N GLU A 88 6.75 -4.04 5.67
CA GLU A 88 6.87 -4.33 7.10
C GLU A 88 5.54 -4.18 7.86
N ASN A 89 4.68 -3.25 7.44
CA ASN A 89 3.43 -2.99 8.14
C ASN A 89 2.34 -3.96 7.68
N ILE A 90 1.85 -4.81 8.59
CA ILE A 90 0.83 -5.84 8.29
C ILE A 90 -0.43 -5.26 7.66
N VAL A 91 -0.88 -4.08 8.10
CA VAL A 91 -2.08 -3.44 7.52
C VAL A 91 -1.80 -2.95 6.11
N CYS A 92 -0.63 -2.38 5.85
CA CYS A 92 -0.23 -1.97 4.51
C CYS A 92 -0.04 -3.18 3.57
N ILE A 93 0.59 -4.25 4.05
CA ILE A 93 0.71 -5.53 3.35
C ILE A 93 -0.68 -6.05 2.97
N ALA A 94 -1.62 -6.06 3.92
CA ALA A 94 -2.98 -6.50 3.66
C ALA A 94 -3.73 -5.61 2.67
N LEU A 95 -3.63 -4.29 2.84
CA LEU A 95 -4.29 -3.31 1.98
C LEU A 95 -3.74 -3.33 0.54
N SER A 96 -2.48 -3.70 0.38
CA SER A 96 -1.78 -3.81 -0.91
C SER A 96 -1.70 -5.24 -1.45
N ALA A 97 -2.33 -6.22 -0.79
CA ALA A 97 -2.23 -7.63 -1.13
C ALA A 97 -0.78 -8.13 -1.34
N ASP A 98 0.14 -7.65 -0.50
CA ASP A 98 1.59 -7.94 -0.56
C ASP A 98 2.31 -7.52 -1.85
N SER A 99 1.81 -6.49 -2.54
CA SER A 99 2.37 -6.05 -3.84
C SER A 99 3.80 -5.50 -3.76
N LYS A 100 4.23 -4.95 -2.60
CA LYS A 100 5.61 -4.46 -2.34
C LYS A 100 6.26 -3.67 -3.49
N PRO A 101 5.62 -2.57 -3.97
CA PRO A 101 6.17 -1.80 -5.09
C PRO A 101 7.49 -1.13 -4.71
N HIS A 102 8.42 -1.10 -5.67
CA HIS A 102 9.70 -0.41 -5.49
C HIS A 102 9.51 1.11 -5.33
N PHE A 103 10.44 1.78 -4.62
CA PHE A 103 10.33 3.21 -4.32
C PHE A 103 10.26 4.09 -5.57
N THR A 104 10.86 3.67 -6.69
CA THR A 104 10.78 4.39 -7.96
C THR A 104 9.37 4.36 -8.53
N THR A 105 8.66 3.24 -8.44
CA THR A 105 7.25 3.11 -8.84
C THR A 105 6.37 4.04 -8.01
N ILE A 106 6.56 4.04 -6.68
CA ILE A 106 5.83 4.93 -5.77
C ILE A 106 6.09 6.40 -6.11
N LYS A 107 7.36 6.77 -6.32
CA LYS A 107 7.75 8.13 -6.68
C LYS A 107 7.09 8.58 -7.98
N LEU A 108 7.13 7.74 -9.02
CA LEU A 108 6.53 8.04 -10.32
C LEU A 108 5.00 8.13 -10.25
N PHE A 109 4.37 7.35 -9.39
CA PHE A 109 2.93 7.40 -9.19
C PHE A 109 2.51 8.69 -8.46
N ALA A 110 3.18 9.04 -7.37
CA ALA A 110 2.86 10.19 -6.51
C ALA A 110 3.12 11.56 -7.17
N VAL A 111 4.00 11.61 -8.16
CA VAL A 111 4.21 12.82 -8.97
C VAL A 111 3.17 12.86 -10.09
N ILE A 112 2.27 13.85 -10.04
CA ILE A 112 1.37 14.15 -11.15
C ILE A 112 2.17 14.91 -12.22
N PRO A 113 2.22 14.44 -13.48
CA PRO A 113 2.85 15.18 -14.55
C PRO A 113 2.14 16.52 -14.81
N GLU A 114 2.89 17.62 -14.97
CA GLU A 114 2.37 18.97 -15.26
C GLU A 114 1.45 19.03 -16.49
N THR A 115 1.55 18.05 -17.39
CA THR A 115 0.72 17.92 -18.59
C THR A 115 -0.78 17.80 -18.31
N PHE A 116 -1.19 17.49 -17.08
CA PHE A 116 -2.61 17.37 -16.70
C PHE A 116 -3.20 18.64 -16.08
N LEU A 117 -2.40 19.67 -15.79
CA LEU A 117 -2.88 20.96 -15.26
C LEU A 117 -3.26 21.96 -16.35
N LYS A 118 -3.18 21.57 -17.63
CA LYS A 118 -3.42 22.43 -18.79
C LYS A 118 -4.73 22.18 -19.53
N ASN A 119 -5.61 21.33 -19.00
CA ASN A 119 -6.96 21.10 -19.55
C ASN A 119 -8.02 21.62 -18.58
#